data_AF-A0AAU7NK42-F1
#
_entry.id   AF-A0AAU7NK42-F1
#
_cell.length_a   1.000
_cell.length_b   1.000
_cell.length_c   1.000
_cell.angle_alpha   90.00
_cell.angle_beta   90.00
_cell.angle_gamma   90.00
#
_symmetry.space_group_name_H-M   'P 1'
#
loop_
_entity.id
_entity.type
_entity.pdbx_description
1 polymer ?
#
loop_
_entity_poly.entity_id
_entity_poly.type
_entity_poly.pdbx_seq_one_letter_code
_entity_poly.pdbx_strand_id
1 'polypeptide(L)'
;MMNNFKSLRKTHPIIKIINGSLIDLPTPSNISMWWNFGSLLALCLITQILTGLFLTMYYTANIELAFFSVNYICRNVNYGWLIRTLHANGASFFFICVYLHIGRGIYYESFNLKYTWFVGVIILFMLMATAFMGYVLPWGQMSFWGATVITNLLSAIPYLGTMLVNWIWGGFAVDNATLTRFYTFHFLLPFILLMLTMIHLLFLHQTGSNNPLGINSNMDKIPFHPYFTYKDLIGFIIMMMFLILLTLISPYLLGDPDNFIPANPLVTPIHIQPEWYFLFAYAILRSIPNKLGGVIALVMSIMILIILPMTFFKKMQGIQFYPINQMMFWIFIMMIILLTWIGARPVEAPYIITGQLLTIFYFLYFIITPMVSIYWDKLLFNK
;
A
#
# COMPACT_ATOMS: atom_id res chain seq x y z
N MET A 1 -0.84 -52.98 17.77
CA MET A 1 -1.33 -51.89 16.88
C MET A 1 -1.26 -50.59 17.65
N MET A 2 -0.29 -49.72 17.37
CA MET A 2 -0.28 -48.37 17.94
C MET A 2 -1.42 -47.59 17.29
N ASN A 3 -2.51 -47.38 18.02
CA ASN A 3 -3.47 -46.34 17.69
C ASN A 3 -2.74 -45.00 17.76
N ASN A 4 -2.17 -44.57 16.63
CA ASN A 4 -1.65 -43.23 16.45
C ASN A 4 -2.83 -42.27 16.49
N PHE A 5 -3.24 -41.88 17.71
CA PHE A 5 -4.15 -40.76 17.92
C PHE A 5 -3.50 -39.51 17.35
N LYS A 6 -3.79 -39.22 16.09
CA LYS A 6 -3.40 -37.97 15.45
C LYS A 6 -4.35 -36.89 15.98
N SER A 7 -3.78 -35.84 16.56
CA SER A 7 -4.54 -34.68 17.06
C SER A 7 -5.50 -34.17 15.98
N LEU A 8 -6.69 -33.72 16.41
CA LEU A 8 -7.69 -33.02 15.58
C LEU A 8 -7.07 -31.89 14.76
N ARG A 9 -6.03 -31.24 15.30
CA ARG A 9 -5.27 -30.18 14.64
C ARG A 9 -4.62 -30.61 13.32
N LYS A 10 -4.26 -31.89 13.19
CA LYS A 10 -3.60 -32.48 12.01
C LYS A 10 -4.55 -33.30 11.14
N THR A 11 -5.71 -33.71 11.65
CA THR A 11 -6.65 -34.59 10.94
C THR A 11 -7.90 -33.88 10.42
N HIS A 12 -8.45 -32.92 11.16
CA HIS A 12 -9.66 -32.22 10.76
C HIS A 12 -9.40 -31.36 9.51
N PRO A 13 -10.18 -31.50 8.41
CA PRO A 13 -9.88 -30.84 7.13
C PRO A 13 -9.65 -29.32 7.22
N ILE A 14 -10.48 -28.62 8.00
CA ILE A 14 -10.36 -27.17 8.21
C ILE A 14 -9.20 -26.82 9.15
N ILE A 15 -9.13 -27.44 10.34
CA ILE A 15 -8.10 -27.12 11.34
C ILE A 15 -6.70 -27.46 10.83
N LYS A 16 -6.57 -28.47 9.95
CA LYS A 16 -5.30 -28.81 9.30
C LYS A 16 -4.73 -27.65 8.47
N ILE A 17 -5.57 -26.87 7.80
CA ILE A 17 -5.14 -25.70 7.04
C ILE A 17 -4.59 -24.63 7.98
N ILE A 18 -5.29 -24.34 9.08
CA ILE A 18 -4.84 -23.41 10.12
C ILE A 18 -3.52 -23.89 10.74
N ASN A 19 -3.43 -25.19 11.04
CA ASN A 19 -2.23 -25.78 11.58
C ASN A 19 -1.02 -25.61 10.68
N GLY A 20 -1.17 -25.94 9.38
CA GLY A 20 -0.09 -25.86 8.42
C GLY A 20 0.33 -24.43 8.06
N SER A 21 -0.54 -23.44 8.29
CA SER A 21 -0.29 -22.03 7.96
C SER A 21 0.15 -21.17 9.14
N LEU A 22 -0.23 -21.51 10.38
CA LEU A 22 -0.01 -20.64 11.55
C LEU A 22 0.62 -21.34 12.76
N ILE A 23 0.64 -22.67 12.81
CA ILE A 23 1.10 -23.39 14.00
C ILE A 23 2.38 -24.16 13.69
N ASP A 24 2.27 -25.19 12.87
CA ASP A 24 3.38 -26.08 12.49
C ASP A 24 4.11 -25.57 11.23
N LEU A 25 3.82 -24.34 10.76
CA LEU A 25 4.48 -23.75 9.59
C LEU A 25 5.99 -23.61 9.85
N PRO A 26 6.86 -24.31 9.10
CA PRO A 26 8.31 -24.25 9.31
C PRO A 26 8.86 -22.93 8.77
N THR A 27 9.40 -22.11 9.67
CA THR A 27 9.81 -20.73 9.39
C THR A 27 11.30 -20.55 9.70
N PRO A 28 12.09 -19.83 8.88
CA PRO A 28 13.51 -19.60 9.17
C PRO A 28 13.69 -18.96 10.55
N SER A 29 14.59 -19.52 11.37
CA SER A 29 14.82 -19.07 12.76
C SER A 29 15.24 -17.60 12.86
N ASN A 30 15.93 -17.09 11.84
CA ASN A 30 16.62 -15.80 11.84
C ASN A 30 15.84 -14.65 11.19
N ILE A 31 14.55 -14.79 10.88
CA ILE A 31 13.78 -13.65 10.32
C ILE A 31 13.67 -12.50 11.33
N SER A 32 14.03 -11.29 10.89
CA SER A 32 14.04 -10.08 11.71
C SER A 32 12.65 -9.44 11.85
N MET A 33 12.51 -8.33 12.58
CA MET A 33 11.22 -7.63 12.74
C MET A 33 10.63 -7.12 11.42
N TRP A 34 11.44 -6.98 10.36
CA TRP A 34 10.94 -6.61 9.03
C TRP A 34 9.95 -7.63 8.44
N TRP A 35 9.95 -8.88 8.93
CA TRP A 35 8.98 -9.89 8.50
C TRP A 35 7.59 -9.72 9.13
N ASN A 36 7.48 -8.99 10.24
CA ASN A 36 6.20 -8.75 10.93
C ASN A 36 5.24 -7.89 10.07
N PHE A 37 5.73 -7.11 9.11
CA PHE A 37 4.87 -6.29 8.26
C PHE A 37 3.87 -7.11 7.42
N GLY A 38 4.10 -8.40 7.20
CA GLY A 38 3.09 -9.27 6.58
C GLY A 38 1.84 -9.44 7.45
N SER A 39 2.02 -9.77 8.73
CA SER A 39 0.91 -9.94 9.68
C SER A 39 0.30 -8.60 10.10
N LEU A 40 1.08 -7.52 10.17
CA LEU A 40 0.54 -6.17 10.39
C LEU A 40 -0.39 -5.71 9.27
N LEU A 41 -0.10 -6.05 8.00
CA LEU A 41 -0.99 -5.76 6.88
C LEU A 41 -2.31 -6.54 6.98
N ALA A 42 -2.26 -7.80 7.42
CA ALA A 42 -3.46 -8.58 7.69
C ALA A 42 -4.29 -7.96 8.83
N LEU A 43 -3.64 -7.50 9.90
CA LEU A 43 -4.29 -6.76 10.99
C LEU A 43 -4.94 -5.46 10.47
N CYS A 44 -4.22 -4.67 9.67
CA CYS A 44 -4.75 -3.46 9.05
C CYS A 44 -6.00 -3.76 8.21
N LEU A 45 -5.96 -4.80 7.37
CA LEU A 45 -7.10 -5.20 6.54
C LEU A 45 -8.32 -5.57 7.38
N ILE A 46 -8.14 -6.36 8.44
CA ILE A 46 -9.23 -6.74 9.34
C ILE A 46 -9.79 -5.50 10.06
N THR A 47 -8.93 -4.62 10.57
CA THR A 47 -9.35 -3.37 11.22
C THR A 47 -10.13 -2.48 10.26
N GLN A 48 -9.69 -2.34 9.00
CA GLN A 48 -10.37 -1.54 7.98
C GLN A 48 -11.74 -2.13 7.61
N ILE A 49 -11.84 -3.44 7.43
CA ILE A 49 -13.12 -4.10 7.13
C ILE A 49 -14.10 -3.92 8.29
N LEU A 50 -13.66 -4.16 9.54
CA LEU A 50 -14.53 -4.03 10.71
C LEU A 50 -15.00 -2.59 10.89
N THR A 51 -14.08 -1.63 10.94
CA THR A 51 -14.44 -0.20 11.11
C THR A 51 -15.30 0.29 9.95
N GLY A 52 -14.98 -0.09 8.70
CA GLY A 52 -15.75 0.26 7.51
C GLY A 52 -17.18 -0.29 7.56
N LEU A 53 -17.35 -1.55 7.96
CA LEU A 53 -18.68 -2.15 8.14
C LEU A 53 -19.53 -1.39 9.17
N PHE A 54 -18.96 -0.95 10.29
CA PHE A 54 -19.72 -0.15 11.26
C PHE A 54 -20.05 1.25 10.73
N LEU A 55 -19.16 1.90 9.97
CA LEU A 55 -19.44 3.20 9.35
C LEU A 55 -20.54 3.10 8.29
N THR A 56 -20.54 2.01 7.51
CA THR A 56 -21.49 1.78 6.42
C THR A 56 -22.94 1.70 6.89
N MET A 57 -23.18 1.34 8.16
CA MET A 57 -24.53 1.23 8.74
C MET A 57 -25.21 2.59 8.90
N TYR A 58 -24.45 3.69 8.86
CA TYR A 58 -24.93 5.05 9.07
C TYR A 58 -24.63 6.00 7.90
N TYR A 59 -23.71 5.62 7.00
CA TYR A 59 -23.32 6.44 5.85
C TYR A 59 -24.40 6.42 4.75
N THR A 60 -24.61 7.55 4.08
CA THR A 60 -25.54 7.67 2.95
C THR A 60 -24.80 8.12 1.69
N ALA A 61 -24.79 7.28 0.65
CA ALA A 61 -24.17 7.59 -0.64
C ALA A 61 -25.08 8.47 -1.53
N ASN A 62 -25.28 9.72 -1.13
CA ASN A 62 -25.98 10.74 -1.90
C ASN A 62 -25.24 12.08 -1.74
N ILE A 63 -25.01 12.84 -2.82
CA ILE A 63 -24.19 14.07 -2.76
C ILE A 63 -24.72 15.12 -1.76
N GLU A 64 -26.02 15.17 -1.55
CA GLU A 64 -26.66 16.13 -0.63
C GLU A 64 -26.48 15.70 0.83
N LEU A 65 -26.29 14.39 1.08
CA LEU A 65 -26.29 13.81 2.42
C LEU A 65 -24.94 13.24 2.85
N ALA A 66 -24.03 12.93 1.94
CA ALA A 66 -22.81 12.18 2.23
C ALA A 66 -21.94 12.87 3.29
N PHE A 67 -21.62 14.15 3.07
CA PHE A 67 -20.86 14.96 4.02
C PHE A 67 -21.56 15.04 5.39
N PHE A 68 -22.87 15.26 5.41
CA PHE A 68 -23.63 15.36 6.65
C PHE A 68 -23.80 14.02 7.37
N SER A 69 -23.87 12.90 6.65
CA SER A 69 -23.93 11.56 7.22
C SER A 69 -22.63 11.20 7.95
N VAL A 70 -21.47 11.61 7.41
CA VAL A 70 -20.18 11.46 8.10
C VAL A 70 -20.13 12.33 9.36
N ASN A 71 -20.66 13.55 9.31
CA ASN A 71 -20.78 14.39 10.50
C ASN A 71 -21.73 13.80 11.55
N TYR A 72 -22.85 13.23 11.12
CA TYR A 72 -23.79 12.52 11.99
C TYR A 72 -23.11 11.33 12.68
N ILE A 73 -22.33 10.52 11.96
CA ILE A 73 -21.53 9.44 12.56
C ILE A 73 -20.63 9.99 13.67
N CYS A 74 -19.90 11.07 13.40
CA CYS A 74 -18.97 11.63 14.37
C CYS A 74 -19.66 12.23 15.60
N ARG A 75 -20.86 12.82 15.43
CA ARG A 75 -21.51 13.63 16.48
C ARG A 75 -22.62 12.92 17.24
N ASN A 76 -23.31 11.96 16.60
CA ASN A 76 -24.56 11.39 17.11
C ASN A 76 -24.48 9.89 17.35
N VAL A 77 -23.59 9.16 16.67
CA VAL A 77 -23.43 7.72 16.88
C VAL A 77 -22.48 7.48 18.06
N ASN A 78 -22.87 6.59 18.98
CA ASN A 78 -22.04 6.20 20.11
C ASN A 78 -20.69 5.67 19.63
N TYR A 79 -19.59 6.30 20.06
CA TYR A 79 -18.23 6.02 19.60
C TYR A 79 -18.01 6.16 18.08
N GLY A 80 -18.94 6.78 17.35
CA GLY A 80 -18.83 6.93 15.89
C GLY A 80 -17.62 7.79 15.48
N TRP A 81 -17.31 8.83 16.25
CA TRP A 81 -16.07 9.61 16.06
C TRP A 81 -14.82 8.73 16.12
N LEU A 82 -14.74 7.83 17.11
CA LEU A 82 -13.60 6.95 17.33
C LEU A 82 -13.46 5.96 16.17
N ILE A 83 -14.55 5.31 15.76
CA ILE A 83 -14.58 4.38 14.62
C ILE A 83 -14.16 5.11 13.34
N ARG A 84 -14.69 6.31 13.09
CA ARG A 84 -14.33 7.11 11.91
C ARG A 84 -12.85 7.46 11.90
N THR A 85 -12.30 7.91 13.03
CA THR A 85 -10.89 8.29 13.12
C THR A 85 -9.96 7.08 13.07
N LEU A 86 -10.36 5.92 13.61
CA LEU A 86 -9.63 4.66 13.46
C LEU A 86 -9.61 4.19 12.00
N HIS A 87 -10.73 4.33 11.28
CA HIS A 87 -10.80 3.98 9.87
C HIS A 87 -9.86 4.87 9.03
N ALA A 88 -9.96 6.20 9.19
CA ALA A 88 -9.14 7.18 8.48
C ALA A 88 -7.64 7.03 8.78
N ASN A 89 -7.25 7.03 10.06
CA ASN A 89 -5.84 6.88 10.43
C ASN A 89 -5.32 5.46 10.17
N GLY A 90 -6.18 4.45 10.28
CA GLY A 90 -5.82 3.07 9.97
C GLY A 90 -5.49 2.88 8.48
N ALA A 91 -6.10 3.65 7.57
CA ALA A 91 -5.72 3.64 6.17
C ALA A 91 -4.27 4.14 5.99
N SER A 92 -3.88 5.20 6.70
CA SER A 92 -2.48 5.67 6.72
C SER A 92 -1.52 4.61 7.27
N PHE A 93 -1.87 3.94 8.37
CA PHE A 93 -1.06 2.83 8.91
C PHE A 93 -0.95 1.65 7.93
N PHE A 94 -1.99 1.38 7.15
CA PHE A 94 -1.94 0.39 6.07
C PHE A 94 -0.84 0.75 5.05
N PHE A 95 -0.79 2.01 4.60
CA PHE A 95 0.24 2.45 3.66
C PHE A 95 1.64 2.51 4.26
N ILE A 96 1.78 2.92 5.53
CA ILE A 96 3.07 2.82 6.24
C ILE A 96 3.55 1.35 6.23
N CYS A 97 2.68 0.41 6.61
CA CYS A 97 3.03 -1.01 6.64
C CYS A 97 3.35 -1.55 5.25
N VAL A 98 2.60 -1.16 4.21
CA VAL A 98 2.80 -1.71 2.86
C VAL A 98 4.11 -1.20 2.25
N TYR A 99 4.46 0.06 2.46
CA TYR A 99 5.73 0.60 1.96
C TYR A 99 6.93 -0.02 2.68
N LEU A 100 6.84 -0.25 4.00
CA LEU A 100 7.89 -0.96 4.73
C LEU A 100 7.98 -2.43 4.30
N HIS A 101 6.84 -3.08 4.03
CA HIS A 101 6.80 -4.44 3.52
C HIS A 101 7.46 -4.57 2.13
N ILE A 102 7.18 -3.63 1.23
CA ILE A 102 7.80 -3.53 -0.11
C ILE A 102 9.29 -3.23 0.02
N GLY A 103 9.66 -2.26 0.86
CA GLY A 103 11.06 -1.89 1.11
C GLY A 103 11.88 -3.07 1.61
N ARG A 104 11.35 -3.85 2.56
CA ARG A 104 11.91 -5.15 2.97
C ARG A 104 12.07 -6.07 1.78
N GLY A 105 11.04 -6.21 0.95
CA GLY A 105 11.06 -7.09 -0.22
C GLY A 105 12.13 -6.70 -1.25
N ILE A 106 12.42 -5.42 -1.41
CA ILE A 106 13.51 -4.90 -2.25
C ILE A 106 14.87 -5.18 -1.58
N TYR A 107 15.04 -4.82 -0.31
CA TYR A 107 16.31 -4.95 0.41
C TYR A 107 16.78 -6.41 0.52
N TYR A 108 15.87 -7.31 0.87
CA TYR A 108 16.15 -8.74 1.01
C TYR A 108 15.89 -9.54 -0.27
N GLU A 109 15.52 -8.86 -1.37
CA GLU A 109 15.19 -9.48 -2.66
C GLU A 109 14.19 -10.62 -2.56
N SER A 110 13.17 -10.44 -1.71
CA SER A 110 12.01 -11.33 -1.65
C SER A 110 11.20 -11.29 -2.96
N PHE A 111 11.44 -10.30 -3.84
CA PHE A 111 10.87 -10.27 -5.18
C PHE A 111 11.28 -11.48 -6.05
N ASN A 112 12.34 -12.20 -5.69
CA ASN A 112 12.70 -13.47 -6.33
C ASN A 112 11.64 -14.57 -6.12
N LEU A 113 10.77 -14.43 -5.11
CA LEU A 113 9.53 -15.21 -5.00
C LEU A 113 8.49 -14.66 -5.99
N LYS A 114 8.74 -14.89 -7.29
CA LYS A 114 8.09 -14.16 -8.41
C LYS A 114 6.56 -14.12 -8.32
N TYR A 115 5.91 -15.25 -8.07
CA TYR A 115 4.45 -15.31 -8.00
C TYR A 115 3.90 -14.53 -6.79
N THR A 116 4.51 -14.70 -5.61
CA THR A 116 4.18 -13.92 -4.42
C THR A 116 4.38 -12.43 -4.68
N TRP A 117 5.48 -12.03 -5.32
CA TRP A 117 5.78 -10.64 -5.64
C TRP A 117 4.76 -10.02 -6.60
N PHE A 118 4.44 -10.69 -7.71
CA PHE A 118 3.47 -10.19 -8.69
C PHE A 118 2.07 -10.04 -8.08
N VAL A 119 1.62 -11.01 -7.28
CA VAL A 119 0.35 -10.85 -6.53
C VAL A 119 0.45 -9.69 -5.54
N GLY A 120 1.60 -9.48 -4.90
CA GLY A 120 1.85 -8.33 -4.02
C GLY A 120 1.71 -6.99 -4.75
N VAL A 121 2.20 -6.87 -5.98
CA VAL A 121 2.02 -5.67 -6.82
C VAL A 121 0.54 -5.46 -7.17
N ILE A 122 -0.20 -6.53 -7.49
CA ILE A 122 -1.66 -6.44 -7.74
C ILE A 122 -2.39 -5.98 -6.47
N ILE A 123 -2.05 -6.54 -5.31
CA ILE A 123 -2.59 -6.11 -4.00
C ILE A 123 -2.34 -4.62 -3.77
N LEU A 124 -1.15 -4.12 -4.09
CA LEU A 124 -0.83 -2.70 -3.97
C LEU A 124 -1.76 -1.83 -4.83
N PHE A 125 -1.97 -2.17 -6.10
CA PHE A 125 -2.92 -1.44 -6.96
C PHE A 125 -4.35 -1.48 -6.41
N MET A 126 -4.80 -2.63 -5.91
CA MET A 126 -6.13 -2.77 -5.33
C MET A 126 -6.29 -1.97 -4.04
N LEU A 127 -5.26 -1.92 -3.20
CA LEU A 127 -5.23 -1.09 -1.98
C LEU A 127 -5.27 0.40 -2.32
N MET A 128 -4.47 0.83 -3.30
CA MET A 128 -4.47 2.21 -3.80
C MET A 128 -5.85 2.61 -4.34
N ALA A 129 -6.48 1.77 -5.15
CA ALA A 129 -7.84 2.02 -5.66
C ALA A 129 -8.88 2.09 -4.51
N THR A 130 -8.79 1.16 -3.54
CA THR A 130 -9.69 1.12 -2.38
C THR A 130 -9.59 2.41 -1.56
N ALA A 131 -8.37 2.84 -1.25
CA ALA A 131 -8.13 4.05 -0.45
C ALA A 131 -8.55 5.33 -1.18
N PHE A 132 -8.24 5.43 -2.48
CA PHE A 132 -8.69 6.56 -3.29
C PHE A 132 -10.21 6.69 -3.29
N MET A 133 -10.95 5.61 -3.57
CA MET A 133 -12.42 5.67 -3.56
C MET A 133 -12.99 5.94 -2.17
N GLY A 134 -12.38 5.39 -1.11
CA GLY A 134 -12.76 5.66 0.28
C GLY A 134 -12.60 7.13 0.65
N TYR A 135 -11.54 7.77 0.16
CA TYR A 135 -11.29 9.18 0.37
C TYR A 135 -12.31 10.10 -0.30
N VAL A 136 -13.03 9.63 -1.32
CA VAL A 136 -14.09 10.42 -1.99
C VAL A 136 -15.38 10.44 -1.18
N LEU A 137 -15.64 9.42 -0.36
CA LEU A 137 -16.93 9.21 0.33
C LEU A 137 -17.32 10.33 1.32
N PRO A 138 -16.41 10.97 2.07
CA PRO A 138 -16.78 12.11 2.91
C PRO A 138 -17.34 13.31 2.15
N TRP A 139 -17.12 13.39 0.84
CA TRP A 139 -17.66 14.43 -0.04
C TRP A 139 -17.32 15.87 0.41
N GLY A 140 -16.11 16.07 0.92
CA GLY A 140 -15.54 17.39 1.16
C GLY A 140 -14.84 17.97 -0.07
N GLN A 141 -14.25 19.17 0.06
CA GLN A 141 -13.58 19.85 -1.05
C GLN A 141 -12.43 19.02 -1.65
N MET A 142 -11.52 18.51 -0.82
CA MET A 142 -10.39 17.70 -1.30
C MET A 142 -10.85 16.36 -1.88
N SER A 143 -11.88 15.73 -1.30
CA SER A 143 -12.52 14.54 -1.85
C SER A 143 -13.03 14.77 -3.28
N PHE A 144 -13.81 15.82 -3.50
CA PHE A 144 -14.44 16.11 -4.79
C PHE A 144 -13.43 16.54 -5.86
N TRP A 145 -12.56 17.49 -5.54
CA TRP A 145 -11.58 18.01 -6.48
C TRP A 145 -10.48 16.99 -6.77
N GLY A 146 -10.06 16.23 -5.76
CA GLY A 146 -9.17 15.07 -5.93
C GLY A 146 -9.77 14.04 -6.88
N ALA A 147 -11.04 13.67 -6.71
CA ALA A 147 -11.73 12.77 -7.63
C ALA A 147 -11.73 13.31 -9.07
N THR A 148 -12.09 14.58 -9.24
CA THR A 148 -12.18 15.25 -10.54
C THR A 148 -10.84 15.27 -11.26
N VAL A 149 -9.77 15.68 -10.58
CA VAL A 149 -8.42 15.78 -11.18
C VAL A 149 -7.86 14.40 -11.52
N ILE A 150 -7.91 13.44 -10.59
CA ILE A 150 -7.28 12.13 -10.76
C ILE A 150 -8.00 11.30 -11.82
N THR A 151 -9.33 11.26 -11.82
CA THR A 151 -10.07 10.49 -12.84
C THR A 151 -9.95 11.11 -14.23
N ASN A 152 -9.87 12.44 -14.34
CA ASN A 152 -9.64 13.13 -15.61
C ASN A 152 -8.23 12.95 -16.17
N LEU A 153 -7.31 12.29 -15.46
CA LEU A 153 -6.05 11.85 -16.04
C LEU A 153 -6.26 10.85 -17.18
N LEU A 154 -7.31 10.02 -17.12
CA LEU A 154 -7.64 9.03 -18.16
C LEU A 154 -8.04 9.68 -19.49
N SER A 155 -8.48 10.94 -19.50
CA SER A 155 -8.75 11.63 -20.78
C SER A 155 -7.51 11.91 -21.61
N ALA A 156 -6.30 11.67 -21.06
CA ALA A 156 -5.06 11.70 -21.83
C ALA A 156 -4.90 10.51 -22.79
N ILE A 157 -5.67 9.42 -22.61
CA ILE A 157 -5.62 8.24 -23.48
C ILE A 157 -6.17 8.61 -24.87
N PRO A 158 -5.39 8.47 -25.95
CA PRO A 158 -5.84 8.78 -27.30
C PRO A 158 -7.10 8.00 -27.68
N TYR A 159 -8.03 8.66 -28.39
CA TYR A 159 -9.29 8.11 -28.91
C TYR A 159 -10.35 7.71 -27.85
N LEU A 160 -9.96 7.00 -26.79
CA LEU A 160 -10.89 6.43 -25.80
C LEU A 160 -11.02 7.26 -24.51
N GLY A 161 -10.09 8.19 -24.25
CA GLY A 161 -9.95 8.81 -22.93
C GLY A 161 -11.20 9.54 -22.43
N THR A 162 -11.81 10.39 -23.25
CA THR A 162 -13.02 11.15 -22.86
C THR A 162 -14.22 10.23 -22.61
N MET A 163 -14.37 9.19 -23.43
CA MET A 163 -15.40 8.16 -23.23
C MET A 163 -15.20 7.43 -21.91
N LEU A 164 -13.96 7.02 -21.58
CA LEU A 164 -13.66 6.34 -20.32
C LEU A 164 -13.95 7.21 -19.10
N VAL A 165 -13.58 8.49 -19.15
CA VAL A 165 -13.85 9.44 -18.06
C VAL A 165 -15.35 9.60 -17.82
N ASN A 166 -16.13 9.89 -18.86
CA ASN A 166 -17.59 10.03 -18.75
C ASN A 166 -18.25 8.72 -18.30
N TRP A 167 -17.72 7.57 -18.74
CA TRP A 167 -18.21 6.27 -18.31
C TRP A 167 -17.94 6.00 -16.84
N ILE A 168 -16.76 6.38 -16.31
CA ILE A 168 -16.44 6.26 -14.88
C ILE A 168 -17.34 7.17 -14.06
N TRP A 169 -17.49 8.44 -14.48
CA TRP A 169 -18.33 9.41 -13.80
C TRP A 169 -19.82 9.04 -13.82
N GLY A 170 -20.25 8.35 -14.88
CA GLY A 170 -21.68 8.11 -15.13
C GLY A 170 -22.41 9.39 -15.54
N GLY A 171 -21.69 10.34 -16.12
CA GLY A 171 -22.15 11.70 -16.44
C GLY A 171 -21.02 12.56 -17.04
N PHE A 172 -21.23 13.87 -17.07
CA PHE A 172 -20.26 14.84 -17.63
C PHE A 172 -19.28 15.42 -16.60
N ALA A 173 -19.51 15.16 -15.31
CA ALA A 173 -18.68 15.59 -14.20
C ALA A 173 -18.79 14.57 -13.07
N VAL A 174 -17.90 14.67 -12.08
CA VAL A 174 -18.03 13.95 -10.81
C VAL A 174 -19.31 14.42 -10.12
N ASP A 175 -20.24 13.50 -9.88
CA ASP A 175 -21.55 13.80 -9.32
C ASP A 175 -22.13 12.57 -8.58
N ASN A 176 -23.44 12.55 -8.29
CA ASN A 176 -24.10 11.49 -7.52
C ASN A 176 -23.92 10.08 -8.11
N ALA A 177 -23.95 9.95 -9.43
CA ALA A 177 -23.66 8.67 -10.10
C ALA A 177 -22.23 8.19 -9.83
N THR A 178 -21.26 9.11 -9.72
CA THR A 178 -19.87 8.78 -9.37
C THR A 178 -19.77 8.33 -7.92
N LEU A 179 -20.35 9.11 -6.99
CA LEU A 179 -20.28 8.83 -5.55
C LEU A 179 -20.87 7.48 -5.18
N THR A 180 -22.06 7.17 -5.70
CA THR A 180 -22.75 5.89 -5.45
C THR A 180 -21.91 4.69 -5.92
N ARG A 181 -21.32 4.78 -7.12
CA ARG A 181 -20.45 3.72 -7.67
C ARG A 181 -19.15 3.59 -6.90
N PHE A 182 -18.53 4.71 -6.51
CA PHE A 182 -17.30 4.70 -5.71
C PHE A 182 -17.56 4.08 -4.34
N TYR A 183 -18.70 4.34 -3.71
CA TYR A 183 -19.11 3.65 -2.49
C TYR A 183 -19.24 2.13 -2.72
N THR A 184 -19.95 1.70 -3.77
CA THR A 184 -20.10 0.27 -4.08
C THR A 184 -18.75 -0.42 -4.29
N PHE A 185 -17.84 0.19 -5.06
CA PHE A 185 -16.51 -0.38 -5.27
C PHE A 185 -15.66 -0.33 -4.02
N HIS A 186 -15.66 0.77 -3.26
CA HIS A 186 -14.94 0.87 -2.00
C HIS A 186 -15.41 -0.19 -0.98
N PHE A 187 -16.69 -0.53 -0.96
CA PHE A 187 -17.22 -1.61 -0.13
C PHE A 187 -16.74 -3.00 -0.63
N LEU A 188 -16.72 -3.22 -1.94
CA LEU A 188 -16.37 -4.52 -2.55
C LEU A 188 -14.86 -4.83 -2.49
N LEU A 189 -14.01 -3.85 -2.79
CA LEU A 189 -12.57 -4.07 -2.99
C LEU A 189 -11.83 -4.66 -1.75
N PRO A 190 -12.15 -4.30 -0.49
CA PRO A 190 -11.56 -4.93 0.69
C PRO A 190 -11.75 -6.46 0.74
N PHE A 191 -12.87 -6.99 0.25
CA PHE A 191 -13.10 -8.44 0.18
C PHE A 191 -12.29 -9.09 -0.95
N ILE A 192 -12.08 -8.39 -2.07
CA ILE A 192 -11.17 -8.81 -3.12
C ILE A 192 -9.71 -8.81 -2.60
N LEU A 193 -9.33 -7.79 -1.82
CA LEU A 193 -8.02 -7.75 -1.14
C LEU A 193 -7.84 -8.92 -0.17
N LEU A 194 -8.87 -9.31 0.57
CA LEU A 194 -8.83 -10.49 1.44
C LEU A 194 -8.55 -11.76 0.63
N MET A 195 -9.26 -11.96 -0.49
CA MET A 195 -9.02 -13.09 -1.39
C MET A 195 -7.61 -13.07 -2.00
N LEU A 196 -7.14 -11.92 -2.50
CA LEU A 196 -5.79 -11.77 -3.05
C LEU A 196 -4.71 -12.04 -2.00
N THR A 197 -4.95 -11.64 -0.74
CA THR A 197 -4.05 -11.93 0.39
C THR A 197 -3.94 -13.43 0.64
N MET A 198 -5.04 -14.18 0.53
CA MET A 198 -5.00 -15.66 0.62
C MET A 198 -4.20 -16.28 -0.52
N ILE A 199 -4.34 -15.77 -1.75
CA ILE A 199 -3.55 -16.21 -2.91
C ILE A 199 -2.06 -15.88 -2.71
N HIS A 200 -1.76 -14.68 -2.18
CA HIS A 200 -0.40 -14.24 -1.86
C HIS A 200 0.28 -15.18 -0.85
N LEU A 201 -0.42 -15.52 0.22
CA LEU A 201 0.05 -16.47 1.24
C LEU A 201 0.17 -17.90 0.68
N LEU A 202 -0.73 -18.32 -0.20
CA LEU A 202 -0.65 -19.63 -0.86
C LEU A 202 0.66 -19.77 -1.65
N PHE A 203 1.00 -18.78 -2.49
CA PHE A 203 2.27 -18.80 -3.21
C PHE A 203 3.46 -18.72 -2.28
N LEU A 204 3.39 -17.91 -1.21
CA LEU A 204 4.45 -17.85 -0.21
C LEU A 204 4.68 -19.20 0.48
N HIS A 205 3.63 -19.93 0.82
CA HIS A 205 3.72 -21.22 1.51
C HIS A 205 4.27 -22.34 0.61
N GLN A 206 4.25 -22.20 -0.72
CA GLN A 206 4.89 -23.16 -1.62
C GLN A 206 6.41 -23.16 -1.48
N THR A 207 7.02 -21.98 -1.28
CA THR A 207 8.48 -21.82 -1.15
C THR A 207 8.95 -21.65 0.29
N GLY A 208 8.07 -21.17 1.16
CA GLY A 208 8.42 -20.64 2.48
C GLY A 208 9.00 -19.23 2.42
N SER A 209 9.16 -18.63 3.60
CA SER A 209 9.73 -17.29 3.77
C SER A 209 11.22 -17.24 3.40
N ASN A 210 11.64 -16.15 2.75
CA ASN A 210 13.05 -15.76 2.71
C ASN A 210 13.56 -15.35 4.11
N ASN A 211 14.86 -15.11 4.26
CA ASN A 211 15.49 -14.69 5.51
C ASN A 211 16.58 -13.61 5.30
N PRO A 212 17.05 -12.95 6.38
CA PRO A 212 18.01 -11.85 6.28
C PRO A 212 19.34 -12.16 5.60
N LEU A 213 19.78 -13.42 5.59
CA LEU A 213 21.05 -13.82 5.00
C LEU A 213 20.92 -14.21 3.52
N GLY A 214 19.70 -14.35 2.98
CA GLY A 214 19.48 -14.72 1.59
C GLY A 214 19.94 -16.13 1.20
N ILE A 215 20.17 -17.01 2.19
CA ILE A 215 20.59 -18.40 1.99
C ILE A 215 19.46 -19.39 2.28
N ASN A 216 19.59 -20.64 1.82
CA ASN A 216 18.63 -21.69 2.14
C ASN A 216 18.59 -21.96 3.65
N SER A 217 17.43 -21.77 4.27
CA SER A 217 17.24 -21.95 5.71
C SER A 217 16.67 -23.31 6.10
N ASN A 218 16.55 -24.28 5.17
CA ASN A 218 15.94 -25.59 5.47
C ASN A 218 16.64 -26.35 6.61
N MET A 219 17.93 -26.09 6.84
CA MET A 219 18.70 -26.68 7.94
C MET A 219 18.32 -26.12 9.32
N ASP A 220 17.71 -24.92 9.38
CA ASP A 220 17.34 -24.25 10.63
C ASP A 220 15.98 -23.55 10.49
N LYS A 221 14.92 -24.37 10.58
CA LYS A 221 13.54 -23.90 10.67
C LYS A 221 12.95 -24.27 12.02
N ILE A 222 12.22 -23.33 12.60
CA ILE A 222 11.45 -23.50 13.82
C ILE A 222 9.95 -23.40 13.48
N PRO A 223 9.04 -24.03 14.26
CA PRO A 223 7.61 -23.88 14.04
C PRO A 223 7.18 -22.42 14.25
N PHE A 224 6.15 -21.99 13.51
CA PHE A 224 5.64 -20.63 13.63
C PHE A 224 5.14 -20.32 15.04
N HIS A 225 4.34 -21.22 15.61
CA HIS A 225 3.93 -21.15 17.00
C HIS A 225 4.93 -21.93 17.88
N PRO A 226 5.40 -21.38 19.02
CA PRO A 226 5.00 -20.09 19.62
C PRO A 226 5.80 -18.88 19.13
N TYR A 227 6.97 -19.09 18.54
CA TYR A 227 8.00 -18.06 18.33
C TYR A 227 7.50 -16.83 17.57
N PHE A 228 7.00 -17.04 16.36
CA PHE A 228 6.54 -15.95 15.50
C PHE A 228 5.15 -15.46 15.87
N THR A 229 4.31 -16.30 16.49
CA THR A 229 3.03 -15.84 17.07
C THR A 229 3.25 -14.75 18.13
N TYR A 230 4.14 -14.97 19.10
CA TYR A 230 4.43 -13.97 20.13
C TYR A 230 5.17 -12.76 19.58
N LYS A 231 6.11 -12.98 18.65
CA LYS A 231 6.82 -11.89 17.97
C LYS A 231 5.85 -10.98 17.19
N ASP A 232 4.89 -11.57 16.48
CA ASP A 232 3.85 -10.82 15.76
C ASP A 232 2.91 -10.09 16.71
N LEU A 233 2.55 -10.70 17.84
CA LEU A 233 1.74 -10.06 18.87
C LEU A 233 2.39 -8.78 19.42
N ILE A 234 3.72 -8.79 19.61
CA ILE A 234 4.45 -7.57 20.01
C ILE A 234 4.33 -6.50 18.92
N GLY A 235 4.48 -6.88 17.64
CA GLY A 235 4.24 -5.97 16.52
C GLY A 235 2.83 -5.37 16.53
N PHE A 236 1.81 -6.20 16.81
CA PHE A 236 0.41 -5.77 16.86
C PHE A 236 0.19 -4.75 17.98
N ILE A 237 0.74 -5.00 19.18
CA ILE A 237 0.65 -4.08 20.31
C ILE A 237 1.29 -2.73 19.95
N ILE A 238 2.50 -2.73 19.38
CA ILE A 238 3.21 -1.50 19.02
C ILE A 238 2.43 -0.71 17.96
N MET A 239 1.97 -1.36 16.90
CA MET A 239 1.22 -0.70 15.83
C MET A 239 -0.11 -0.13 16.34
N MET A 240 -0.88 -0.93 17.10
CA MET A 240 -2.14 -0.48 17.66
C MET A 240 -1.94 0.66 18.67
N MET A 241 -0.87 0.63 19.46
CA MET A 241 -0.52 1.73 20.37
C MET A 241 -0.33 3.03 19.59
N PHE A 242 0.47 3.04 18.52
CA PHE A 242 0.67 4.25 17.71
C PHE A 242 -0.62 4.71 17.01
N LEU A 243 -1.42 3.79 16.47
CA LEU A 243 -2.71 4.11 15.86
C LEU A 243 -3.67 4.77 16.85
N ILE A 244 -3.76 4.22 18.07
CA ILE A 244 -4.61 4.75 19.14
C ILE A 244 -4.09 6.09 19.62
N LEU A 245 -2.78 6.25 19.82
CA LEU A 245 -2.18 7.54 20.21
C LEU A 245 -2.47 8.64 19.17
N LEU A 246 -2.27 8.35 17.88
CA LEU A 246 -2.62 9.29 16.80
C LEU A 246 -4.11 9.64 16.85
N THR A 247 -4.96 8.61 16.96
CA THR A 247 -6.43 8.77 16.96
C THR A 247 -6.95 9.58 18.14
N LEU A 248 -6.39 9.41 19.34
CA LEU A 248 -6.87 10.09 20.54
C LEU A 248 -6.26 11.48 20.74
N ILE A 249 -5.00 11.69 20.35
CA ILE A 249 -4.27 12.93 20.63
C ILE A 249 -4.33 13.90 19.43
N SER A 250 -4.20 13.39 18.20
CA SER A 250 -4.11 14.22 16.99
C SER A 250 -4.80 13.56 15.78
N PRO A 251 -6.12 13.29 15.87
CA PRO A 251 -6.84 12.45 14.91
C PRO A 251 -6.80 12.95 13.46
N TYR A 252 -6.52 14.23 13.25
CA TYR A 252 -6.54 14.88 11.94
C TYR A 252 -5.16 15.33 11.46
N LEU A 253 -4.08 14.92 12.14
CA LEU A 253 -2.71 15.32 11.78
C LEU A 253 -2.34 14.96 10.33
N LEU A 254 -2.85 13.83 9.83
CA LEU A 254 -2.52 13.30 8.50
C LEU A 254 -3.51 13.70 7.41
N GLY A 255 -4.61 14.38 7.75
CA GLY A 255 -5.67 14.75 6.80
C GLY A 255 -5.67 16.23 6.46
N ASP A 256 -6.26 16.57 5.31
CA ASP A 256 -6.35 17.95 4.85
C ASP A 256 -7.55 18.71 5.48
N PRO A 257 -7.37 19.92 6.02
CA PRO A 257 -8.45 20.71 6.63
C PRO A 257 -9.56 21.08 5.64
N ASP A 258 -9.27 21.23 4.35
CA ASP A 258 -10.29 21.58 3.36
C ASP A 258 -11.32 20.46 3.17
N ASN A 259 -10.99 19.23 3.59
CA ASN A 259 -11.95 18.13 3.57
C ASN A 259 -13.01 18.20 4.69
N PHE A 260 -12.94 19.21 5.56
CA PHE A 260 -14.01 19.59 6.50
C PHE A 260 -14.95 20.67 5.94
N ILE A 261 -14.75 21.09 4.69
CA ILE A 261 -15.66 21.98 3.95
C ILE A 261 -16.46 21.10 2.96
N PRO A 262 -17.80 21.21 2.91
CA PRO A 262 -18.60 20.49 1.92
C PRO A 262 -18.13 20.79 0.49
N ALA A 263 -18.16 19.78 -0.38
CA ALA A 263 -17.79 19.94 -1.77
C ALA A 263 -18.60 21.07 -2.46
N ASN A 264 -17.89 21.98 -3.12
CA ASN A 264 -18.48 23.01 -3.96
C ASN A 264 -17.86 22.96 -5.36
N PRO A 265 -18.59 22.50 -6.39
CA PRO A 265 -18.09 22.41 -7.77
C PRO A 265 -17.68 23.76 -8.39
N LEU A 266 -18.08 24.89 -7.80
CA LEU A 266 -17.78 26.24 -8.29
C LEU A 266 -16.57 26.88 -7.61
N VAL A 267 -16.01 26.25 -6.57
CA VAL A 267 -14.89 26.82 -5.79
C VAL A 267 -13.79 25.77 -5.64
N THR A 268 -12.72 25.95 -6.41
CA THR A 268 -11.50 25.14 -6.32
C THR A 268 -10.65 25.55 -5.12
N PRO A 269 -10.19 24.59 -4.29
CA PRO A 269 -9.13 24.83 -3.31
C PRO A 269 -7.88 25.41 -3.95
N ILE A 270 -7.10 26.15 -3.15
CA ILE A 270 -5.87 26.81 -3.61
C ILE A 270 -4.83 25.78 -4.09
N HIS A 271 -4.72 24.66 -3.39
CA HIS A 271 -3.78 23.59 -3.73
C HIS A 271 -4.47 22.23 -3.64
N ILE A 272 -4.79 21.62 -4.79
CA ILE A 272 -5.42 20.31 -4.86
C ILE A 272 -4.33 19.23 -4.86
N GLN A 273 -4.33 18.39 -3.84
CA GLN A 273 -3.38 17.29 -3.67
C GLN A 273 -4.10 16.03 -3.16
N PRO A 274 -3.59 14.82 -3.47
CA PRO A 274 -4.08 13.61 -2.85
C PRO A 274 -3.49 13.43 -1.44
N GLU A 275 -4.02 12.44 -0.72
CA GLU A 275 -3.48 12.02 0.58
C GLU A 275 -2.00 11.64 0.52
N TRP A 276 -1.31 11.74 1.67
CA TRP A 276 0.16 11.73 1.75
C TRP A 276 0.82 10.51 1.08
N TYR A 277 0.18 9.35 1.15
CA TYR A 277 0.68 8.10 0.58
C TYR A 277 0.69 8.10 -0.96
N PHE A 278 -0.02 9.02 -1.62
CA PHE A 278 0.03 9.19 -3.07
C PHE A 278 0.98 10.29 -3.53
N LEU A 279 1.50 11.13 -2.63
CA LEU A 279 2.22 12.35 -3.00
C LEU A 279 3.50 12.08 -3.80
N PHE A 280 4.23 11.00 -3.52
CA PHE A 280 5.45 10.69 -4.28
C PHE A 280 5.15 10.43 -5.76
N ALA A 281 4.07 9.71 -6.03
CA ALA A 281 3.64 9.37 -7.39
C ALA A 281 3.01 10.61 -8.07
N TYR A 282 2.27 11.43 -7.30
CA TYR A 282 1.76 12.72 -7.76
C TYR A 282 2.88 13.72 -8.12
N ALA A 283 4.00 13.71 -7.40
CA ALA A 283 5.18 14.50 -7.76
C ALA A 283 5.78 14.04 -9.10
N ILE A 284 5.87 12.73 -9.33
CA ILE A 284 6.34 12.15 -10.59
C ILE A 284 5.42 12.55 -11.75
N LEU A 285 4.10 12.47 -11.57
CA LEU A 285 3.09 12.92 -12.54
C LEU A 285 3.34 14.37 -12.99
N ARG A 286 3.52 15.28 -12.03
CA ARG A 286 3.68 16.72 -12.31
C ARG A 286 5.04 17.10 -12.86
N SER A 287 6.04 16.24 -12.71
CA SER A 287 7.40 16.51 -13.18
C SER A 287 7.52 16.49 -14.71
N ILE A 288 6.61 15.79 -15.39
CA ILE A 288 6.61 15.70 -16.86
C ILE A 288 5.64 16.74 -17.43
N PRO A 289 6.12 17.72 -18.23
CA PRO A 289 5.29 18.78 -18.83
C PRO A 289 4.50 18.28 -20.05
N ASN A 290 3.87 17.12 -19.93
CA ASN A 290 2.99 16.51 -20.91
C ASN A 290 1.94 15.65 -20.19
N LYS A 291 0.65 15.88 -20.47
CA LYS A 291 -0.43 15.18 -19.76
C LYS A 291 -0.31 13.65 -19.88
N LEU A 292 -0.18 13.12 -21.10
CA LEU A 292 -0.06 11.67 -21.32
C LEU A 292 1.24 11.11 -20.73
N GLY A 293 2.37 11.80 -20.94
CA GLY A 293 3.67 11.41 -20.40
C GLY A 293 3.67 11.34 -18.87
N GLY A 294 3.08 12.33 -18.20
CA GLY A 294 2.92 12.34 -16.75
C GLY A 294 2.04 11.18 -16.25
N VAL A 295 0.94 10.88 -16.94
CA VAL A 295 0.08 9.73 -16.59
C VAL A 295 0.81 8.40 -16.75
N ILE A 296 1.59 8.24 -17.83
CA ILE A 296 2.43 7.06 -18.03
C ILE A 296 3.46 6.95 -16.90
N ALA A 297 4.14 8.04 -16.53
CA ALA A 297 5.13 8.02 -15.47
C ALA A 297 4.54 7.72 -14.08
N LEU A 298 3.34 8.23 -13.79
CA LEU A 298 2.59 7.89 -12.58
C LEU A 298 2.32 6.38 -12.47
N VAL A 299 1.82 5.77 -13.54
CA VAL A 299 1.54 4.33 -13.54
C VAL A 299 2.85 3.54 -13.46
N MET A 300 3.86 3.96 -14.22
CA MET A 300 5.18 3.34 -14.24
C MET A 300 5.90 3.45 -12.88
N SER A 301 5.67 4.49 -12.08
CA SER A 301 6.29 4.58 -10.74
C SER A 301 5.83 3.47 -9.80
N ILE A 302 4.72 2.80 -10.08
CA ILE A 302 4.28 1.63 -9.33
C ILE A 302 4.59 0.34 -10.09
N MET A 303 4.30 0.30 -11.40
CA MET A 303 4.53 -0.89 -12.24
C MET A 303 6.01 -1.26 -12.34
N ILE A 304 6.94 -0.33 -12.12
CA ILE A 304 8.37 -0.62 -12.14
C ILE A 304 8.79 -1.66 -11.09
N LEU A 305 7.98 -1.94 -10.07
CA LEU A 305 8.25 -3.05 -9.16
C LEU A 305 8.24 -4.42 -9.87
N ILE A 306 7.52 -4.57 -10.99
CA ILE A 306 7.42 -5.83 -11.76
C ILE A 306 8.76 -6.19 -12.42
N ILE A 307 9.62 -5.23 -12.75
CA ILE A 307 10.87 -5.50 -13.45
C ILE A 307 11.97 -6.05 -12.53
N LEU A 308 11.84 -5.89 -11.21
CA LEU A 308 12.89 -6.29 -10.24
C LEU A 308 13.34 -7.76 -10.37
N PRO A 309 12.44 -8.77 -10.45
CA PRO A 309 12.84 -10.17 -10.58
C PRO A 309 13.47 -10.51 -11.95
N MET A 310 13.43 -9.57 -12.90
CA MET A 310 13.97 -9.73 -14.26
C MET A 310 15.29 -8.99 -14.46
N THR A 311 15.65 -8.06 -13.59
CA THR A 311 16.87 -7.25 -13.75
C THR A 311 17.99 -7.62 -12.79
N PHE A 312 17.66 -8.06 -11.56
CA PHE A 312 18.64 -8.40 -10.53
C PHE A 312 19.23 -9.82 -10.73
N PHE A 313 20.22 -9.93 -11.62
CA PHE A 313 21.01 -11.15 -11.82
C PHE A 313 22.27 -11.15 -10.93
N LYS A 314 22.10 -11.53 -9.67
CA LYS A 314 23.18 -11.57 -8.68
C LYS A 314 23.52 -12.99 -8.23
N LYS A 315 24.76 -13.19 -7.78
CA LYS A 315 25.23 -14.46 -7.20
C LYS A 315 24.78 -14.65 -5.74
N MET A 316 24.59 -13.57 -4.98
CA MET A 316 24.07 -13.63 -3.59
C MET A 316 22.71 -12.93 -3.52
N GLN A 317 21.71 -13.57 -2.92
CA GLN A 317 20.38 -12.97 -2.75
C GLN A 317 20.39 -11.92 -1.63
N GLY A 318 19.75 -10.78 -1.86
CA GLY A 318 19.69 -9.66 -0.91
C GLY A 318 20.88 -8.70 -1.04
N ILE A 319 20.75 -7.47 -0.53
CA ILE A 319 21.81 -6.45 -0.63
C ILE A 319 22.72 -6.35 0.61
N GLN A 320 22.54 -7.21 1.61
CA GLN A 320 23.27 -7.16 2.90
C GLN A 320 24.78 -7.33 2.73
N PHE A 321 25.20 -8.00 1.65
CA PHE A 321 26.61 -8.21 1.29
C PHE A 321 27.04 -7.39 0.06
N TYR A 322 26.24 -6.40 -0.32
CA TYR A 322 26.51 -5.43 -1.39
C TYR A 322 26.52 -4.00 -0.82
N PRO A 323 27.64 -3.51 -0.23
CA PRO A 323 27.68 -2.24 0.48
C PRO A 323 27.24 -1.02 -0.35
N ILE A 324 27.64 -0.98 -1.63
CA ILE A 324 27.25 0.11 -2.54
C ILE A 324 25.72 0.08 -2.78
N ASN A 325 25.15 -1.11 -3.01
CA ASN A 325 23.70 -1.26 -3.18
C ASN A 325 22.92 -0.91 -1.90
N GLN A 326 23.46 -1.15 -0.70
CA GLN A 326 22.83 -0.69 0.55
C GLN A 326 22.73 0.83 0.60
N MET A 327 23.83 1.52 0.27
CA MET A 327 23.82 2.99 0.21
C MET A 327 22.82 3.49 -0.82
N MET A 328 22.79 2.89 -2.02
CA MET A 328 21.82 3.23 -3.06
C MET A 328 20.37 3.00 -2.62
N PHE A 329 20.09 1.91 -1.90
CA PHE A 329 18.75 1.65 -1.36
C PHE A 329 18.30 2.74 -0.39
N TRP A 330 19.17 3.16 0.54
CA TRP A 330 18.82 4.23 1.47
C TRP A 330 18.68 5.60 0.79
N ILE A 331 19.50 5.88 -0.23
CA ILE A 331 19.31 7.05 -1.10
C ILE A 331 17.94 6.97 -1.79
N PHE A 332 17.53 5.81 -2.28
CA PHE A 332 16.21 5.60 -2.88
C PHE A 332 15.06 5.85 -1.91
N ILE A 333 15.16 5.38 -0.66
CA ILE A 333 14.17 5.70 0.37
C ILE A 333 14.09 7.22 0.60
N MET A 334 15.24 7.91 0.69
CA MET A 334 15.26 9.36 0.83
C MET A 334 14.66 10.07 -0.39
N MET A 335 14.88 9.57 -1.61
CA MET A 335 14.25 10.11 -2.81
C MET A 335 12.73 10.01 -2.77
N ILE A 336 12.17 8.88 -2.31
CA ILE A 336 10.72 8.74 -2.14
C ILE A 336 10.19 9.76 -1.13
N ILE A 337 10.87 9.94 0.01
CA ILE A 337 10.49 10.93 1.03
C ILE A 337 10.52 12.35 0.46
N LEU A 338 11.57 12.69 -0.30
CA LEU A 338 11.68 14.00 -0.96
C LEU A 338 10.62 14.19 -2.05
N LEU A 339 10.27 13.14 -2.81
CA LEU A 339 9.15 13.19 -3.77
C LEU A 339 7.82 13.40 -3.06
N THR A 340 7.57 12.74 -1.91
CA THR A 340 6.38 13.00 -1.08
C THR A 340 6.35 14.46 -0.64
N TRP A 341 7.47 15.02 -0.19
CA TRP A 341 7.56 16.44 0.16
C TRP A 341 7.29 17.35 -1.03
N ILE A 342 7.89 17.11 -2.20
CA ILE A 342 7.63 17.88 -3.43
C ILE A 342 6.16 17.76 -3.86
N GLY A 343 5.55 16.60 -3.70
CA GLY A 343 4.13 16.36 -3.96
C GLY A 343 3.23 17.33 -3.19
N ALA A 344 3.60 17.66 -1.95
CA ALA A 344 2.88 18.61 -1.10
C ALA A 344 3.16 20.10 -1.39
N ARG A 345 4.03 20.42 -2.36
CA ARG A 345 4.41 21.79 -2.69
C ARG A 345 3.68 22.31 -3.94
N PRO A 346 3.53 23.65 -4.05
CA PRO A 346 2.97 24.27 -5.25
C PRO A 346 3.88 24.06 -6.46
N VAL A 347 3.30 24.20 -7.66
CA VAL A 347 4.03 24.03 -8.93
C VAL A 347 4.75 25.33 -9.27
N GLU A 348 5.79 25.65 -8.50
CA GLU A 348 6.56 26.89 -8.60
C GLU A 348 8.07 26.61 -8.50
N ALA A 349 8.91 27.57 -8.89
CA ALA A 349 10.35 27.47 -8.64
C ALA A 349 10.65 27.58 -7.12
N PRO A 350 11.57 26.76 -6.55
CA PRO A 350 12.44 25.77 -7.20
C PRO A 350 11.84 24.35 -7.25
N TYR A 351 10.61 24.12 -6.78
CA TYR A 351 10.03 22.77 -6.64
C TYR A 351 9.87 22.03 -7.97
N ILE A 352 9.61 22.73 -9.08
CA ILE A 352 9.49 22.12 -10.42
C ILE A 352 10.79 21.38 -10.79
N ILE A 353 11.93 22.07 -10.77
CA ILE A 353 13.20 21.48 -11.17
C ILE A 353 13.66 20.40 -10.18
N THR A 354 13.39 20.60 -8.88
CA THR A 354 13.67 19.58 -7.87
C THR A 354 12.86 18.30 -8.11
N GLY A 355 11.56 18.43 -8.41
CA GLY A 355 10.69 17.29 -8.73
C GLY A 355 11.16 16.53 -9.98
N GLN A 356 11.57 17.25 -11.02
CA GLN A 356 12.12 16.67 -12.24
C GLN A 356 13.38 15.86 -11.99
N LEU A 357 14.35 16.41 -11.26
CA LEU A 357 15.59 15.72 -10.93
C LEU A 357 15.33 14.48 -10.07
N LEU A 358 14.49 14.59 -9.03
CA LEU A 358 14.13 13.45 -8.19
C LEU A 358 13.42 12.35 -8.97
N THR A 359 12.55 12.71 -9.92
CA THR A 359 11.86 11.75 -10.79
C THR A 359 12.86 11.00 -11.69
N ILE A 360 13.84 11.69 -12.26
CA ILE A 360 14.90 11.06 -13.05
C ILE A 360 15.68 10.07 -12.18
N PHE A 361 16.13 10.50 -11.00
CA PHE A 361 16.90 9.63 -10.11
C PHE A 361 16.09 8.44 -9.58
N TYR A 362 14.79 8.61 -9.34
CA TYR A 362 13.88 7.54 -8.97
C TYR A 362 13.87 6.41 -10.02
N PHE A 363 13.72 6.74 -11.31
CA PHE A 363 13.73 5.73 -12.37
C PHE A 363 15.13 5.16 -12.63
N LEU A 364 16.18 5.98 -12.54
CA LEU A 364 17.57 5.54 -12.70
C LEU A 364 17.97 4.49 -11.65
N TYR A 365 17.43 4.57 -10.43
CA TYR A 365 17.70 3.57 -9.38
C TYR A 365 17.50 2.13 -9.89
N PHE A 366 16.39 1.86 -10.58
CA PHE A 366 16.03 0.52 -11.05
C PHE A 366 16.92 0.01 -12.21
N ILE A 367 17.66 0.90 -12.88
CA ILE A 367 18.59 0.57 -13.96
C ILE A 367 20.01 0.41 -13.42
N ILE A 368 20.44 1.33 -12.55
CA ILE A 368 21.82 1.37 -12.04
C ILE A 368 22.05 0.26 -11.00
N THR A 369 21.08 0.01 -10.12
CA THR A 369 21.29 -0.96 -9.02
C THR A 369 21.63 -2.38 -9.48
N PRO A 370 20.97 -2.97 -10.50
CA PRO A 370 21.37 -4.28 -11.02
C PRO A 370 22.78 -4.28 -11.66
N MET A 371 23.17 -3.18 -12.32
CA MET A 371 24.48 -3.08 -12.96
C MET A 371 25.60 -3.04 -11.90
N VAL A 372 25.40 -2.26 -10.84
CA VAL A 372 26.33 -2.16 -9.72
C VAL A 372 26.49 -3.51 -9.02
N SER A 373 25.41 -4.27 -8.86
CA SER A 373 25.53 -5.59 -8.24
C SER A 373 26.28 -6.61 -9.09
N ILE A 374 26.09 -6.61 -10.41
CA ILE A 374 26.88 -7.46 -11.32
C ILE A 374 28.36 -7.08 -11.26
N TYR A 375 28.67 -5.79 -11.19
CA TYR A 375 30.05 -5.32 -11.02
C TYR A 375 30.65 -5.81 -9.70
N TRP A 376 29.91 -5.71 -8.59
CA TRP A 376 30.34 -6.22 -7.30
C TRP A 376 30.59 -7.74 -7.31
N ASP A 377 29.73 -8.51 -7.98
CA ASP A 377 29.92 -9.95 -8.14
C ASP A 377 31.19 -10.29 -8.94
N LYS A 378 31.54 -9.49 -9.95
CA LYS A 378 32.81 -9.67 -10.67
C LYS A 378 33.99 -9.44 -9.75
N LEU A 379 33.98 -8.40 -8.92
CA LEU A 379 35.05 -8.12 -7.96
C LEU A 379 35.25 -9.25 -6.93
N LEU A 380 34.16 -9.86 -6.46
CA LEU A 380 34.23 -10.90 -5.44
C LEU A 380 34.57 -12.29 -6.00
N PHE A 381 33.97 -12.66 -7.12
CA PHE A 381 33.96 -14.05 -7.58
C PHE A 381 34.74 -14.31 -8.86
N ASN A 382 35.09 -13.27 -9.63
CA ASN A 382 35.93 -13.41 -10.80
C ASN A 382 37.30 -12.79 -10.48
N LYS A 383 38.18 -13.59 -9.89
CA LYS A 383 39.61 -13.30 -9.90
C LYS A 383 40.19 -13.59 -11.27
#